data_AF-A0A7V8ZCM6-F1
#
_entry.id   AF-A0A7V8ZCM6-F1
#
_cell.length_a   1.000
_cell.length_b   1.000
_cell.length_c   1.000
_cell.angle_alpha   90.00
_cell.angle_beta   90.00
_cell.angle_gamma   90.00
#
_symmetry.space_group_name_H-M   'P 1'
#
loop_
_entity.id
_entity.type
_entity.pdbx_description
1 polymer ?
#
loop_
_entity_poly.entity_id
_entity_poly.type
_entity_poly.pdbx_seq_one_letter_code
_entity_poly.pdbx_strand_id
1 'polypeptide(L)'
;METSASSPRRERATAPPARVNWIPLLGVALGALFVSVFFENLHKDLYTEEGYAGLIQFYTDKGVAPGPWKDVMGFIGDNSSVFAPLQAAFELTLGILLVLGIARALVALAAAGHLTALWVSEWGTAWVWELLTLMIVALVVGVASLRAAGRPPDIKRLLVGERVWGAVAMPVRLGVAILAGAALWGATVASENGGRGFEAAGWQSGLVLAVALVALAFLDERRPAEEATTR
;
A
#
# COMPACT_ATOMS: atom_id res chain seq x y z
N MET A 1 -42.16 -40.13 -35.03
CA MET A 1 -40.75 -39.70 -35.05
C MET A 1 -40.72 -38.29 -34.49
N GLU A 2 -40.74 -38.18 -33.16
CA GLU A 2 -40.82 -36.90 -32.45
C GLU A 2 -39.41 -36.35 -32.21
N THR A 3 -39.15 -35.18 -32.75
CA THR A 3 -37.95 -34.37 -32.50
C THR A 3 -38.06 -33.74 -31.11
N SER A 4 -37.43 -34.37 -30.13
CA SER A 4 -37.27 -33.81 -28.78
C SER A 4 -36.36 -32.58 -28.82
N ALA A 5 -36.96 -31.38 -28.85
CA ALA A 5 -36.24 -30.13 -28.69
C ALA A 5 -35.66 -30.04 -27.27
N SER A 6 -34.34 -30.13 -27.17
CA SER A 6 -33.59 -29.90 -25.94
C SER A 6 -33.80 -28.46 -25.45
N SER A 7 -34.42 -28.32 -24.28
CA SER A 7 -34.67 -27.04 -23.60
C SER A 7 -33.38 -26.23 -23.40
N PRO A 8 -33.32 -24.93 -23.77
CA PRO A 8 -32.15 -24.05 -23.58
C PRO A 8 -31.89 -23.69 -22.11
N ARG A 9 -32.63 -24.27 -21.15
CA ARG A 9 -32.58 -23.89 -19.74
C ARG A 9 -31.45 -24.56 -18.95
N ARG A 10 -30.75 -25.54 -19.51
CA ARG A 10 -29.68 -26.31 -18.82
C ARG A 10 -28.27 -25.75 -18.98
N GLU A 11 -28.09 -24.68 -19.76
CA GLU A 11 -26.75 -24.13 -20.07
C GLU A 11 -26.38 -22.89 -19.25
N ARG A 12 -27.11 -22.58 -18.16
CA ARG A 12 -26.53 -21.83 -17.04
C ARG A 12 -25.68 -22.78 -16.19
N ALA A 13 -24.68 -23.39 -16.82
CA ALA A 13 -23.57 -23.96 -16.09
C ALA A 13 -22.99 -22.83 -15.25
N THR A 14 -22.99 -23.03 -13.94
CA THR A 14 -22.50 -22.11 -12.91
C THR A 14 -21.13 -21.59 -13.29
N ALA A 15 -21.07 -20.37 -13.84
CA ALA A 15 -19.81 -19.67 -14.00
C ALA A 15 -19.13 -19.66 -12.61
N PRO A 16 -17.86 -20.07 -12.49
CA PRO A 16 -17.18 -20.07 -11.21
C PRO A 16 -17.25 -18.67 -10.60
N PRO A 17 -17.43 -18.55 -9.28
CA PRO A 17 -17.48 -17.25 -8.63
C PRO A 17 -16.24 -16.46 -9.03
N ALA A 18 -16.43 -15.19 -9.40
CA ALA A 18 -15.35 -14.30 -9.79
C ALA A 18 -14.26 -14.34 -8.70
N ARG A 19 -13.05 -14.77 -9.07
CA ARG A 19 -11.93 -14.84 -8.13
C ARG A 19 -11.51 -13.42 -7.78
N VAL A 20 -11.44 -13.11 -6.50
CA VAL A 20 -10.87 -11.84 -6.02
C VAL A 20 -9.37 -11.86 -6.32
N ASN A 21 -8.89 -10.87 -7.07
CA ASN A 21 -7.46 -10.65 -7.24
C ASN A 21 -6.91 -9.98 -5.97
N TRP A 22 -6.29 -10.78 -5.10
CA TRP A 22 -5.79 -10.32 -3.81
C TRP A 22 -4.56 -9.40 -3.92
N ILE A 23 -3.80 -9.46 -5.01
CA ILE A 23 -2.56 -8.69 -5.15
C ILE A 23 -2.83 -7.18 -5.23
N PRO A 24 -3.74 -6.69 -6.09
CA PRO A 24 -4.12 -5.27 -6.08
C PRO A 24 -4.71 -4.82 -4.74
N LEU A 25 -5.50 -5.68 -4.07
CA LEU A 25 -6.11 -5.34 -2.78
C LEU A 25 -5.06 -5.19 -1.66
N LEU A 26 -4.10 -6.11 -1.58
CA LEU A 26 -2.96 -6.00 -0.66
C LEU A 26 -2.12 -4.76 -0.98
N GLY A 27 -1.95 -4.42 -2.26
CA GLY A 27 -1.32 -3.16 -2.67
C GLY A 27 -2.06 -1.93 -2.14
N VAL A 28 -3.39 -1.90 -2.25
CA VAL A 28 -4.21 -0.82 -1.68
C VAL A 28 -4.06 -0.75 -0.16
N ALA A 29 -4.06 -1.89 0.54
CA ALA A 29 -3.88 -1.94 1.99
C ALA A 29 -2.49 -1.43 2.43
N LEU A 30 -1.42 -1.79 1.71
CA LEU A 30 -0.09 -1.22 1.93
C LEU A 30 -0.08 0.28 1.67
N GLY A 31 -0.75 0.75 0.63
CA GLY A 31 -0.87 2.18 0.35
C GLY A 31 -1.58 2.94 1.47
N ALA A 32 -2.66 2.38 2.02
CA ALA A 32 -3.37 2.92 3.17
C ALA A 32 -2.49 2.98 4.42
N LEU A 33 -1.67 1.95 4.68
CA LEU A 33 -0.68 1.94 5.74
C LEU A 33 0.29 3.14 5.59
N PHE A 34 0.91 3.32 4.42
CA PHE A 34 1.87 4.41 4.21
C PHE A 34 1.22 5.79 4.35
N VAL A 35 0.00 5.99 3.84
CA VAL A 35 -0.75 7.24 4.05
C VAL A 35 -0.99 7.49 5.54
N SER A 36 -1.39 6.46 6.28
CA SER A 36 -1.62 6.57 7.72
C SER A 36 -0.35 6.91 8.50
N VAL A 37 0.72 6.15 8.27
CA VAL A 37 2.02 6.35 8.92
C VAL A 37 2.59 7.73 8.56
N PHE A 38 2.38 8.20 7.33
CA PHE A 38 2.81 9.54 6.93
C PHE A 38 2.18 10.63 7.81
N PHE A 39 0.86 10.64 7.94
CA PHE A 39 0.21 11.67 8.75
C PHE A 39 0.50 11.50 10.25
N GLU A 40 0.68 10.27 10.72
CA GLU A 40 1.13 9.99 12.08
C GLU A 40 2.52 10.60 12.34
N ASN A 41 3.48 10.35 11.46
CA ASN A 41 4.85 10.87 11.55
C ASN A 41 4.89 12.40 11.42
N LEU A 42 4.04 12.97 10.56
CA LEU A 42 3.89 14.41 10.41
C LEU A 42 3.46 15.06 11.74
N HIS A 43 2.51 14.47 12.46
CA HIS A 43 2.01 15.00 13.74
C HIS A 43 2.89 14.69 14.94
N LYS A 44 3.86 13.80 14.77
CA LYS A 44 4.94 13.52 15.74
C LYS A 44 6.18 14.38 15.48
N ASP A 45 6.11 15.32 14.53
CA ASP A 45 7.24 16.14 14.08
C ASP A 45 8.44 15.33 13.55
N LEU A 46 8.22 14.07 13.14
CA LEU A 46 9.27 13.17 12.66
C LEU A 46 9.78 13.54 11.27
N TYR A 47 9.15 14.50 10.58
CA TYR A 47 9.67 15.06 9.32
C TYR A 47 10.36 16.42 9.51
N THR A 48 10.55 16.86 10.75
CA THR A 48 11.43 17.98 11.06
C THR A 48 12.87 17.50 11.20
N GLU A 49 13.84 18.39 11.05
CA GLU A 49 15.26 18.08 11.25
C GLU A 49 15.50 17.48 12.64
N GLU A 50 15.04 18.16 13.69
CA GLU A 50 15.22 17.73 15.09
C GLU A 50 14.50 16.41 15.37
N GLY A 51 13.23 16.28 14.98
CA GLY A 51 12.45 15.06 15.25
C GLY A 51 13.01 13.83 14.52
N TYR A 52 13.44 14.00 13.27
CA TYR A 52 14.03 12.90 12.49
C TYR A 52 15.41 12.51 13.03
N ALA A 53 16.27 13.48 13.37
CA ALA A 53 17.56 13.20 14.01
C ALA A 53 17.39 12.47 15.35
N GLY A 54 16.42 12.91 16.17
CA GLY A 54 16.10 12.27 17.45
C GLY A 54 15.61 10.82 17.29
N LEU A 55 14.81 10.54 16.25
CA LEU A 55 14.36 9.18 15.93
C LEU A 55 15.53 8.27 15.55
N ILE A 56 16.42 8.76 14.70
CA ILE A 56 17.62 8.03 14.29
C ILE A 56 18.53 7.77 15.49
N GLN A 57 18.75 8.79 16.34
CA GLN A 57 19.53 8.66 17.57
C GLN A 57 18.92 7.60 18.50
N PHE A 58 17.59 7.57 18.64
CA PHE A 58 16.92 6.55 19.41
C PHE A 58 17.24 5.14 18.89
N TYR A 59 17.19 4.92 17.57
CA TYR A 59 17.55 3.63 16.98
C TYR A 59 19.03 3.26 17.19
N THR A 60 19.95 4.22 17.06
CA THR A 60 21.38 3.95 17.28
C THR A 60 21.69 3.65 18.75
N ASP A 61 21.02 4.32 19.68
CA ASP A 61 21.30 4.23 21.12
C ASP A 61 20.60 3.04 21.77
N LYS A 62 19.37 2.73 21.35
CA LYS A 62 18.53 1.67 21.96
C LYS A 62 18.49 0.40 21.13
N GLY A 63 18.75 0.48 19.83
CA GLY A 63 18.72 -0.67 18.94
C GLY A 63 20.00 -1.51 18.95
N VAL A 64 19.88 -2.72 18.43
CA VAL A 64 20.96 -3.69 18.21
C VAL A 64 21.25 -3.92 16.73
N ALA A 65 20.91 -2.94 15.88
CA ALA A 65 21.26 -2.97 14.46
C ALA A 65 22.79 -3.15 14.26
N PRO A 66 23.23 -3.78 13.16
CA PRO A 66 24.65 -4.02 12.90
C PRO A 66 25.44 -2.71 12.83
N GLY A 67 26.72 -2.73 13.26
CA GLY A 67 27.60 -1.56 13.27
C GLY A 67 27.60 -0.76 11.97
N PRO A 68 27.89 -1.39 10.80
CA PRO A 68 27.84 -0.68 9.52
C PRO A 68 26.49 -0.04 9.18
N TRP A 69 25.37 -0.62 9.66
CA TRP A 69 24.05 -0.01 9.49
C TRP A 69 23.84 1.18 10.42
N LYS A 70 24.37 1.13 11.65
CA LYS A 70 24.38 2.28 12.56
C LYS A 70 25.18 3.45 12.00
N ASP A 71 26.27 3.19 11.29
CA ASP A 71 27.04 4.24 10.61
C ASP A 71 26.20 4.93 9.51
N VAL A 72 25.45 4.15 8.71
CA VAL A 72 24.51 4.68 7.71
C VAL A 72 23.40 5.50 8.37
N MET A 73 22.82 4.99 9.46
CA MET A 73 21.81 5.72 10.24
C MET A 73 22.39 7.02 10.78
N GLY A 74 23.58 7.00 11.39
CA GLY A 74 24.27 8.19 11.89
C GLY A 74 24.45 9.26 10.80
N PHE A 75 24.95 8.87 9.62
CA PHE A 75 25.03 9.77 8.47
C PHE A 75 23.68 10.38 8.09
N ILE A 76 22.60 9.57 8.09
CA ILE A 76 21.24 10.06 7.80
C ILE A 76 20.77 11.05 8.87
N GLY A 77 21.04 10.77 10.15
CA GLY A 77 20.69 11.63 11.28
C GLY A 77 21.42 12.98 11.24
N ASP A 78 22.73 12.95 10.96
CA ASP A 78 23.57 14.14 10.80
C ASP A 78 23.14 15.03 9.62
N ASN A 79 22.42 14.46 8.65
CA ASN A 79 21.92 15.14 7.45
C ASN A 79 20.37 15.19 7.43
N SER A 80 19.74 15.20 8.61
CA SER A 80 18.29 15.14 8.78
C SER A 80 17.53 16.27 8.10
N SER A 81 18.10 17.48 7.97
CA SER A 81 17.50 18.58 7.20
C SER A 81 17.23 18.25 5.74
N VAL A 82 17.95 17.29 5.17
CA VAL A 82 17.74 16.76 3.81
C VAL A 82 16.90 15.49 3.83
N PHE A 83 17.23 14.55 4.72
CA PHE A 83 16.58 13.23 4.71
C PHE A 83 15.16 13.24 5.26
N ALA A 84 14.82 14.11 6.21
CA ALA A 84 13.48 14.20 6.77
C ALA A 84 12.41 14.59 5.73
N PRO A 85 12.56 15.68 4.94
CA PRO A 85 11.59 15.99 3.88
C PRO A 85 11.62 14.97 2.74
N LEU A 86 12.78 14.35 2.45
CA LEU A 86 12.88 13.29 1.44
C LEU A 86 12.08 12.05 1.86
N GLN A 87 12.21 11.63 3.12
CA GLN A 87 11.43 10.54 3.73
C GLN A 87 9.93 10.85 3.63
N ALA A 88 9.52 12.06 4.00
CA ALA A 88 8.12 12.51 3.94
C ALA A 88 7.55 12.37 2.51
N ALA A 89 8.28 12.92 1.52
CA ALA A 89 7.87 12.86 0.13
C ALA A 89 7.83 11.42 -0.39
N PHE A 90 8.80 10.60 0.00
CA PHE A 90 8.90 9.21 -0.40
C PHE A 90 7.74 8.37 0.16
N GLU A 91 7.48 8.42 1.47
CA GLU A 91 6.42 7.64 2.13
C GLU A 91 5.02 8.01 1.60
N LEU A 92 4.73 9.30 1.44
CA LEU A 92 3.46 9.74 0.87
C LEU A 92 3.31 9.29 -0.59
N THR A 93 4.38 9.39 -1.38
CA THR A 93 4.38 8.94 -2.78
C THR A 93 4.15 7.45 -2.89
N LEU A 94 4.81 6.63 -2.07
CA LEU A 94 4.57 5.19 -2.00
C LEU A 94 3.09 4.91 -1.67
N GLY A 95 2.54 5.58 -0.65
CA GLY A 95 1.16 5.43 -0.23
C GLY A 95 0.17 5.69 -1.36
N ILE A 96 0.26 6.86 -1.98
CA ILE A 96 -0.65 7.27 -3.06
C ILE A 96 -0.51 6.35 -4.28
N LEU A 97 0.71 6.07 -4.74
CA LEU A 97 0.90 5.24 -5.94
C LEU A 97 0.44 3.80 -5.73
N LEU A 98 0.60 3.24 -4.51
CA LEU A 98 0.10 1.91 -4.17
C LEU A 98 -1.42 1.84 -4.14
N VAL A 99 -2.10 2.81 -3.52
CA VAL A 99 -3.57 2.90 -3.55
C VAL A 99 -4.05 3.05 -4.98
N LEU A 100 -3.43 3.95 -5.74
CA LEU A 100 -3.79 4.16 -7.15
C LEU A 100 -3.38 3.00 -8.04
N GLY A 101 -2.55 2.05 -7.58
CA GLY A 101 -2.04 0.93 -8.38
C GLY A 101 -1.09 1.32 -9.51
N ILE A 102 -0.49 2.51 -9.44
CA ILE A 102 0.43 3.04 -10.45
C ILE A 102 1.82 2.49 -10.18
N ALA A 103 2.49 2.00 -11.23
CA ALA A 103 3.81 1.38 -11.16
C ALA A 103 3.91 0.31 -10.05
N ARG A 104 2.79 -0.38 -9.75
CA ARG A 104 2.59 -1.20 -8.53
C ARG A 104 3.76 -2.13 -8.24
N ALA A 105 4.26 -2.79 -9.27
CA ALA A 105 5.43 -3.66 -9.17
C ALA A 105 6.65 -2.94 -8.56
N LEU A 106 7.05 -1.81 -9.15
CA LEU A 106 8.22 -1.04 -8.73
C LEU A 106 7.98 -0.36 -7.38
N VAL A 107 6.80 0.21 -7.18
CA VAL A 107 6.45 0.92 -5.95
C VAL A 107 6.36 -0.05 -4.77
N ALA A 108 5.79 -1.25 -4.95
CA ALA A 108 5.76 -2.26 -3.89
C ALA A 108 7.15 -2.84 -3.57
N LEU A 109 8.04 -2.96 -4.56
CA LEU A 109 9.44 -3.33 -4.31
C LEU A 109 10.21 -2.22 -3.58
N ALA A 110 9.97 -0.96 -3.92
CA ALA A 110 10.52 0.18 -3.19
C ALA A 110 10.01 0.20 -1.73
N ALA A 111 8.72 -0.03 -1.52
CA ALA A 111 8.13 -0.21 -0.20
C ALA A 111 8.75 -1.39 0.57
N ALA A 112 9.00 -2.53 -0.09
CA ALA A 112 9.68 -3.66 0.54
C ALA A 112 11.10 -3.29 0.98
N GLY A 113 11.86 -2.59 0.14
CA GLY A 113 13.19 -2.08 0.49
C GLY A 113 13.16 -1.10 1.67
N HIS A 114 12.19 -0.18 1.67
CA HIS A 114 11.95 0.76 2.77
C HIS A 114 11.66 0.07 4.10
N LEU A 115 10.69 -0.84 4.08
CA LEU A 115 10.30 -1.62 5.26
C LEU A 115 11.44 -2.52 5.74
N THR A 116 12.30 -3.00 4.84
CA THR A 116 13.53 -3.72 5.20
C THR A 116 14.50 -2.81 5.94
N ALA A 117 14.74 -1.60 5.42
CA ALA A 117 15.62 -0.63 6.06
C ALA A 117 15.13 -0.27 7.47
N LEU A 118 13.84 0.02 7.63
CA LEU A 118 13.22 0.28 8.95
C LEU A 118 13.32 -0.94 9.87
N TRP A 119 12.99 -2.13 9.37
CA TRP A 119 13.03 -3.36 10.15
C TRP A 119 14.43 -3.65 10.71
N VAL A 120 15.49 -3.40 9.93
CA VAL A 120 16.88 -3.53 10.41
C VAL A 120 17.22 -2.45 11.44
N SER A 121 16.77 -1.20 11.21
CA SER A 121 16.98 -0.09 12.15
C SER A 121 16.35 -0.34 13.53
N GLU A 122 15.18 -0.98 13.56
CA GLU A 122 14.38 -1.19 14.77
C GLU A 122 14.73 -2.46 15.57
N TRP A 123 15.71 -3.25 15.13
CA TRP A 123 16.12 -4.45 15.86
C TRP A 123 16.44 -4.13 17.33
N GLY A 124 15.79 -4.84 18.25
CA GLY A 124 15.94 -4.64 19.70
C GLY A 124 15.04 -3.56 20.30
N THR A 125 14.28 -2.82 19.48
CA THR A 125 13.35 -1.77 19.94
C THR A 125 11.88 -2.09 19.66
N ALA A 126 11.59 -2.87 18.61
CA ALA A 126 10.24 -3.26 18.22
C ALA A 126 10.07 -4.79 18.10
N TRP A 127 8.83 -5.27 18.03
CA TRP A 127 8.55 -6.70 17.83
C TRP A 127 8.84 -7.10 16.38
N VAL A 128 9.62 -8.17 16.20
CA VAL A 128 10.20 -8.55 14.89
C VAL A 128 9.17 -8.71 13.77
N TRP A 129 7.93 -9.10 14.09
CA TRP A 129 6.89 -9.40 13.11
C TRP A 129 6.10 -8.19 12.63
N GLU A 130 6.19 -7.04 13.30
CA GLU A 130 5.45 -5.82 12.97
C GLU A 130 5.79 -5.36 11.55
N LEU A 131 7.08 -5.14 11.27
CA LEU A 131 7.54 -4.74 9.94
C LEU A 131 7.83 -5.93 9.02
N LEU A 132 8.26 -7.09 9.56
CA LEU A 132 8.57 -8.27 8.73
C LEU A 132 7.35 -8.73 7.91
N THR A 133 6.17 -8.72 8.52
CA THR A 133 4.93 -9.13 7.83
C THR A 133 4.61 -8.17 6.68
N LEU A 134 4.70 -6.86 6.93
CA LEU A 134 4.45 -5.83 5.93
C LEU A 134 5.46 -5.87 4.78
N MET A 135 6.74 -6.10 5.11
CA MET A 135 7.82 -6.29 4.15
C MET A 135 7.55 -7.49 3.23
N ILE A 136 7.14 -8.65 3.80
CA ILE A 136 6.79 -9.85 3.02
C ILE A 136 5.61 -9.56 2.08
N VAL A 137 4.56 -8.89 2.59
CA VAL A 137 3.39 -8.53 1.77
C VAL A 137 3.81 -7.61 0.63
N ALA A 138 4.64 -6.58 0.88
CA ALA A 138 5.16 -5.67 -0.14
C ALA A 138 5.99 -6.41 -1.20
N LEU A 139 6.86 -7.33 -0.78
CA LEU A 139 7.65 -8.15 -1.68
C LEU A 139 6.76 -9.06 -2.56
N VAL A 140 5.76 -9.71 -1.97
CA VAL A 140 4.80 -10.55 -2.69
C VAL A 140 4.03 -9.72 -3.72
N VAL A 141 3.52 -8.55 -3.33
CA VAL A 141 2.80 -7.66 -4.25
C VAL A 141 3.70 -7.22 -5.41
N GLY A 142 4.94 -6.83 -5.12
CA GLY A 142 5.91 -6.40 -6.12
C GLY A 142 6.26 -7.50 -7.13
N VAL A 143 6.68 -8.67 -6.64
CA VAL A 143 7.08 -9.81 -7.47
C VAL A 143 5.91 -10.38 -8.28
N ALA A 144 4.73 -10.51 -7.67
CA ALA A 144 3.54 -10.99 -8.37
C ALA A 144 3.12 -10.03 -9.49
N SER A 145 3.14 -8.72 -9.23
CA SER A 145 2.80 -7.69 -10.23
C SER A 145 3.80 -7.67 -11.40
N LEU A 146 5.10 -7.88 -11.13
CA LEU A 146 6.11 -8.03 -12.20
C LEU A 146 5.84 -9.23 -13.09
N ARG A 147 5.46 -10.38 -12.50
CA ARG A 147 5.17 -11.59 -13.26
C ARG A 147 3.90 -11.45 -14.11
N ALA A 148 2.89 -10.77 -13.59
CA ALA A 148 1.64 -10.50 -14.30
C ALA A 148 1.83 -9.62 -15.55
N ALA A 149 2.88 -8.80 -15.59
CA ALA A 149 3.22 -8.00 -16.77
C ALA A 149 3.68 -8.82 -17.99
N GLY A 150 3.93 -10.14 -17.83
CA GLY A 150 4.27 -11.05 -18.91
C GLY A 150 5.64 -10.78 -19.58
N ARG A 151 5.91 -11.48 -20.68
CA ARG A 151 7.00 -11.17 -21.61
C ARG A 151 6.47 -11.09 -23.04
N PRO A 152 6.79 -10.03 -23.81
CA PRO A 152 7.52 -8.82 -23.41
C PRO A 152 6.69 -7.94 -22.44
N PRO A 153 7.35 -7.11 -21.59
CA PRO A 153 6.65 -6.30 -20.60
C PRO A 153 5.72 -5.29 -21.27
N ASP A 154 4.41 -5.43 -21.04
CA ASP A 154 3.44 -4.39 -21.40
C ASP A 154 3.65 -3.19 -20.47
N ILE A 155 4.29 -2.14 -20.99
CA ILE A 155 4.59 -0.89 -20.27
C ILE A 155 3.31 -0.30 -19.67
N LYS A 156 2.17 -0.41 -20.36
CA LYS A 156 0.90 0.10 -19.85
C LYS A 156 0.43 -0.68 -18.61
N ARG A 157 0.56 -2.01 -18.63
CA ARG A 157 0.28 -2.85 -17.45
C ARG A 157 1.28 -2.60 -16.33
N LEU A 158 2.56 -2.37 -16.63
CA LEU A 158 3.55 -2.00 -15.62
C LEU A 158 3.23 -0.67 -14.95
N LEU A 159 2.86 0.35 -15.72
CA LEU A 159 2.61 1.70 -15.23
C LEU A 159 1.25 1.87 -14.56
N VAL A 160 0.18 1.28 -15.10
CA VAL A 160 -1.18 1.53 -14.61
C VAL A 160 -1.74 0.34 -13.83
N GLY A 161 -1.14 -0.85 -13.95
CA GLY A 161 -1.57 -2.05 -13.24
C GLY A 161 -2.85 -2.69 -13.78
N GLU A 162 -3.21 -3.82 -13.17
CA GLU A 162 -4.48 -4.52 -13.37
C GLU A 162 -5.62 -3.90 -12.58
N ARG A 163 -6.85 -4.27 -12.96
CA ARG A 163 -8.08 -3.83 -12.31
C ARG A 163 -8.15 -4.32 -10.85
N VAL A 164 -8.53 -3.42 -9.95
CA VAL A 164 -8.79 -3.73 -8.54
C VAL A 164 -10.26 -4.15 -8.35
N TRP A 165 -11.17 -3.44 -9.00
CA TRP A 165 -12.61 -3.58 -8.76
C TRP A 165 -13.29 -4.58 -9.71
N GLY A 166 -12.58 -5.06 -10.74
CA GLY A 166 -13.14 -5.98 -11.73
C GLY A 166 -14.45 -5.45 -12.32
N ALA A 167 -15.53 -6.22 -12.16
CA ALA A 167 -16.88 -5.90 -12.65
C ALA A 167 -17.78 -5.17 -11.62
N VAL A 168 -17.27 -4.74 -10.47
CA VAL A 168 -18.05 -4.03 -9.44
C VAL A 168 -18.58 -2.70 -9.99
N ALA A 169 -19.86 -2.39 -9.76
CA ALA A 169 -20.49 -1.16 -10.24
C ALA A 169 -19.95 0.10 -9.56
N MET A 170 -19.88 1.22 -10.28
CA MET A 170 -19.31 2.48 -9.78
C MET A 170 -19.90 2.95 -8.43
N PRO A 171 -21.24 2.95 -8.19
CA PRO A 171 -21.78 3.38 -6.90
C PRO A 171 -21.26 2.57 -5.72
N VAL A 172 -21.03 1.26 -5.93
CA VAL A 172 -20.46 0.39 -4.90
C VAL A 172 -19.00 0.74 -4.64
N ARG A 173 -18.21 1.02 -5.69
CA ARG A 173 -16.80 1.46 -5.54
C ARG A 173 -16.70 2.73 -4.71
N LEU A 174 -17.55 3.72 -5.00
CA LEU A 174 -17.60 4.99 -4.27
C LEU A 174 -18.05 4.77 -2.81
N GLY A 175 -19.03 3.90 -2.58
CA GLY A 175 -19.44 3.50 -1.23
C GLY A 175 -18.29 2.88 -0.45
N VAL A 176 -17.53 1.94 -1.05
CA VAL A 176 -16.35 1.33 -0.41
C VAL A 176 -15.27 2.38 -0.15
N ALA A 177 -15.05 3.35 -1.05
CA ALA A 177 -14.08 4.42 -0.83
C ALA A 177 -14.40 5.26 0.42
N ILE A 178 -15.66 5.65 0.59
CA ILE A 178 -16.13 6.40 1.77
C ILE A 178 -15.99 5.55 3.03
N LEU A 179 -16.46 4.30 2.99
CA LEU A 179 -16.41 3.40 4.14
C LEU A 179 -14.97 3.06 4.56
N ALA A 180 -14.06 2.87 3.61
CA ALA A 180 -12.65 2.61 3.88
C ALA A 180 -11.96 3.83 4.51
N GLY A 181 -12.24 5.03 4.03
CA GLY A 181 -11.73 6.26 4.64
C GLY A 181 -12.25 6.46 6.07
N ALA A 182 -13.55 6.25 6.28
CA ALA A 182 -14.16 6.31 7.62
C ALA A 182 -13.61 5.23 8.56
N ALA A 183 -13.39 4.01 8.05
CA ALA A 183 -12.80 2.92 8.81
C ALA A 183 -11.35 3.21 9.21
N LEU A 184 -10.54 3.76 8.31
CA LEU A 184 -9.16 4.15 8.63
C LEU A 184 -9.13 5.26 9.68
N TRP A 185 -9.93 6.32 9.49
CA TRP A 185 -10.07 7.38 10.50
C TRP A 185 -10.48 6.82 11.87
N GLY A 186 -11.52 5.98 11.90
CA GLY A 186 -12.02 5.37 13.14
C GLY A 186 -10.98 4.48 13.81
N ALA A 187 -10.24 3.68 13.04
CA ALA A 187 -9.16 2.83 13.56
C ALA A 187 -8.01 3.66 14.16
N THR A 188 -7.57 4.72 13.47
CA THR A 188 -6.51 5.61 13.97
C THR A 188 -6.95 6.29 15.26
N VAL A 189 -8.16 6.86 15.29
CA VAL A 189 -8.71 7.51 16.50
C VAL A 189 -8.85 6.52 17.65
N ALA A 190 -9.42 5.34 17.40
CA ALA A 190 -9.62 4.33 18.44
C ALA A 190 -8.30 3.74 18.97
N SER A 191 -7.25 3.72 18.16
CA SER A 191 -5.94 3.24 18.58
C SER A 191 -5.18 4.25 19.46
N GLU A 192 -5.54 5.54 19.39
CA GLU A 192 -4.79 6.66 19.97
C GLU A 192 -3.29 6.69 19.56
N ASN A 193 -2.91 5.92 18.53
CA ASN A 193 -1.57 5.94 17.96
C ASN A 193 -1.38 7.26 17.20
N GLY A 194 -0.30 7.97 17.53
CA GLY A 194 0.00 9.30 16.98
C GLY A 194 0.28 10.38 18.02
N GLY A 195 0.14 10.07 19.32
CA GLY A 195 0.37 11.06 20.36
C GLY A 195 -0.63 12.22 20.25
N ARG A 196 -0.21 13.45 20.55
CA ARG A 196 -1.16 14.59 20.67
C ARG A 196 -1.92 14.95 19.38
N GLY A 197 -1.49 14.47 18.22
CA GLY A 197 -2.11 14.76 16.93
C GLY A 197 -2.89 13.59 16.31
N PHE A 198 -3.17 12.51 17.05
CA PHE A 198 -3.80 11.30 16.49
C PHE A 198 -5.16 11.58 15.80
N GLU A 199 -5.96 12.53 16.30
CA GLU A 199 -7.25 12.89 15.69
C GLU A 199 -7.08 13.53 14.31
N ALA A 200 -6.14 14.48 14.20
CA ALA A 200 -5.82 15.15 12.94
C ALA A 200 -5.21 14.18 11.94
N ALA A 201 -4.27 13.34 12.40
CA ALA A 201 -3.67 12.30 11.59
C ALA A 201 -4.73 11.31 11.06
N GLY A 202 -5.66 10.87 11.92
CA GLY A 202 -6.75 9.99 11.52
C GLY A 202 -7.65 10.62 10.46
N TRP A 203 -8.03 11.89 10.64
CA TRP A 203 -8.90 12.58 9.68
C TRP A 203 -8.24 12.73 8.32
N GLN A 204 -6.99 13.18 8.29
CA GLN A 204 -6.24 13.35 7.06
C GLN A 204 -5.99 12.03 6.34
N SER A 205 -5.63 10.98 7.10
CA SER A 205 -5.42 9.63 6.55
C SER A 205 -6.69 9.08 5.92
N GLY A 206 -7.81 9.17 6.63
CA GLY A 206 -9.11 8.70 6.15
C GLY A 206 -9.57 9.47 4.91
N LEU A 207 -9.44 10.80 4.90
CA LEU A 207 -9.81 11.64 3.77
C LEU A 207 -8.95 11.34 2.54
N VAL A 208 -7.62 11.29 2.70
CA VAL A 208 -6.70 11.03 1.59
C VAL A 208 -6.92 9.64 1.01
N LEU A 209 -7.13 8.62 1.86
CA LEU A 209 -7.48 7.28 1.39
C LEU A 209 -8.79 7.28 0.60
N ALA A 210 -9.85 7.92 1.11
CA ALA A 210 -11.14 7.99 0.42
C ALA A 210 -11.00 8.65 -0.95
N VAL A 211 -10.32 9.80 -1.03
CA VAL A 211 -10.07 10.50 -2.30
C VAL A 211 -9.26 9.64 -3.26
N ALA A 212 -8.21 8.98 -2.78
CA ALA A 212 -7.39 8.10 -3.61
C ALA A 212 -8.17 6.88 -4.11
N LEU A 213 -9.08 6.31 -3.30
CA LEU A 213 -9.95 5.20 -3.71
C LEU A 213 -11.02 5.64 -4.71
N VAL A 214 -11.55 6.86 -4.59
CA VAL A 214 -12.42 7.45 -5.62
C VAL A 214 -11.65 7.61 -6.92
N ALA A 215 -10.44 8.17 -6.88
CA ALA A 215 -9.58 8.29 -8.06
C ALA A 215 -9.26 6.92 -8.68
N LEU A 216 -8.93 5.93 -7.84
CA LEU A 216 -8.75 4.54 -8.26
C LEU A 216 -10.00 3.99 -8.97
N ALA A 217 -11.21 4.22 -8.43
CA ALA A 217 -12.46 3.73 -9.01
C ALA A 217 -12.66 4.19 -10.46
N PHE A 218 -12.31 5.45 -10.76
CA PHE A 218 -12.33 6.01 -12.11
C PHE A 218 -11.15 5.55 -12.98
N LEU A 219 -9.95 5.41 -12.41
CA LEU A 219 -8.79 4.89 -13.14
C LEU A 219 -9.00 3.44 -13.57
N ASP A 220 -9.67 2.64 -12.74
CA ASP A 220 -9.88 1.21 -12.99
C ASP A 220 -10.70 0.93 -14.26
N GLU A 221 -11.63 1.81 -14.62
CA GLU A 221 -12.40 1.70 -15.87
C GLU A 221 -11.51 1.85 -17.11
N ARG A 222 -10.41 2.59 -17.00
CA ARG A 222 -9.45 2.85 -18.08
C ARG A 222 -8.35 1.79 -18.16
N ARG A 223 -8.29 0.87 -17.21
CA ARG A 223 -7.29 -0.21 -17.19
C ARG A 223 -7.62 -1.31 -18.18
N PRO A 224 -6.58 -1.99 -18.71
CA PRO A 224 -6.76 -3.21 -19.49
C PRO A 224 -7.65 -4.20 -18.72
N ALA A 225 -8.57 -4.86 -19.42
CA ALA A 225 -9.29 -5.98 -18.84
C ALA A 225 -8.30 -7.11 -18.52
N GLU A 226 -8.56 -7.85 -17.46
CA GLU A 226 -7.85 -9.09 -17.18
C GLU A 226 -8.13 -10.03 -18.35
N GLU A 227 -7.10 -10.38 -19.13
CA GLU A 227 -7.24 -11.41 -20.14
C GLU A 227 -7.58 -12.70 -19.40
N ALA A 228 -8.78 -13.22 -19.65
CA ALA A 228 -9.18 -14.52 -19.16
C ALA A 228 -8.07 -15.50 -19.53
N THR A 229 -7.25 -15.87 -18.56
CA THR A 229 -6.13 -16.75 -18.81
C THR A 229 -6.76 -18.10 -19.05
N THR A 230 -6.97 -18.44 -20.33
CA THR A 230 -7.21 -19.81 -20.78
C THR A 230 -5.98 -20.61 -20.39
N ARG A 231 -6.00 -21.17 -19.19
CA ARG A 231 -5.10 -22.25 -18.76
C ARG A 231 -5.88 -23.54 -18.74
#